data_AF-A0AA37PM69-F1
#
_entry.id   AF-A0AA37PM69-F1
#
_cell.length_a   1.000
_cell.length_b   1.000
_cell.length_c   1.000
_cell.angle_alpha   90.00
_cell.angle_beta   90.00
_cell.angle_gamma   90.00
#
_symmetry.space_group_name_H-M   'P 1'
#
loop_
_entity.id
_entity.type
_entity.pdbx_description
1 polymer ?
#
loop_
_entity_poly.entity_id
_entity_poly.type
_entity_poly.pdbx_seq_one_letter_code
_entity_poly.pdbx_strand_id
1 'polypeptide(L)'
;MTLPEGFADLEPFVADWALPTRAQRYEARLSKPYDELVTFYDAIALRAEAAIAHLNTLDINELPEDAERLLHLLYSMILVSYAVNVFKQNRIPDSGAAFFDMVAEPAV
;
A
#
# COMPACT_ATOMS: atom_id res chain seq x y z
N MET A 1 -7.35 -12.65 6.35
CA MET A 1 -7.59 -11.41 7.12
C MET A 1 -8.67 -10.65 6.40
N THR A 2 -9.70 -10.18 7.09
CA THR A 2 -10.92 -9.65 6.45
C THR A 2 -10.81 -8.17 6.15
N LEU A 3 -11.41 -7.75 5.03
CA LEU A 3 -11.62 -6.35 4.69
C LEU A 3 -13.10 -5.97 4.90
N PRO A 4 -13.44 -4.67 4.88
CA PRO A 4 -14.83 -4.24 4.93
C PRO A 4 -15.64 -4.85 3.78
N GLU A 5 -16.96 -4.95 3.97
CA GLU A 5 -17.86 -5.46 2.94
C GLU A 5 -17.68 -4.69 1.61
N GLY A 6 -17.57 -5.43 0.51
CA GLY A 6 -17.35 -4.87 -0.83
C GLY A 6 -15.90 -4.86 -1.32
N PHE A 7 -14.92 -5.22 -0.48
CA PHE A 7 -13.49 -5.27 -0.83
C PHE A 7 -12.87 -6.68 -0.77
N ALA A 8 -13.69 -7.73 -0.76
CA ALA A 8 -13.23 -9.12 -0.62
C ALA A 8 -12.23 -9.55 -1.72
N ASP A 9 -12.29 -8.95 -2.91
CA ASP A 9 -11.35 -9.18 -4.00
C ASP A 9 -9.91 -8.71 -3.69
N LEU A 10 -9.75 -7.81 -2.73
CA LEU A 10 -8.43 -7.34 -2.28
C LEU A 10 -7.84 -8.17 -1.13
N GLU A 11 -8.64 -9.05 -0.49
CA GLU A 11 -8.18 -9.88 0.63
C GLU A 11 -6.93 -10.72 0.35
N PRO A 12 -6.71 -11.27 -0.87
CA PRO A 12 -5.49 -11.99 -1.19
C PRO A 12 -4.20 -11.17 -0.99
N PHE A 13 -4.28 -9.84 -1.08
CA PHE A 13 -3.13 -8.94 -0.96
C PHE A 13 -2.84 -8.51 0.48
N VAL A 14 -3.77 -8.74 1.41
CA VAL A 14 -3.70 -8.19 2.77
C VAL A 14 -2.46 -8.65 3.51
N ALA A 15 -2.12 -9.94 3.44
CA ALA A 15 -0.96 -10.47 4.17
C ALA A 15 0.37 -9.84 3.76
N ASP A 16 0.47 -9.43 2.50
CA ASP A 16 1.70 -8.93 1.88
C ASP A 16 1.78 -7.40 1.85
N TRP A 17 0.62 -6.72 1.78
CA TRP A 17 0.56 -5.30 1.46
C TRP A 17 -0.15 -4.46 2.52
N ALA A 18 -0.94 -5.04 3.43
CA ALA A 18 -1.59 -4.29 4.52
C ALA A 18 -0.66 -4.14 5.75
N LEU A 19 0.59 -3.77 5.51
CA LEU A 19 1.62 -3.68 6.55
C LEU A 19 1.53 -2.34 7.29
N PRO A 20 1.70 -2.31 8.63
CA PRO A 20 1.39 -1.14 9.44
C PRO A 20 2.35 0.03 9.23
N THR A 21 3.64 -0.24 8.99
CA THR A 21 4.64 0.84 8.85
C THR A 21 5.05 1.05 7.40
N ARG A 22 5.39 2.30 7.05
CA ARG A 22 5.94 2.62 5.73
C ARG A 22 7.24 1.86 5.44
N ALA A 23 8.08 1.62 6.44
CA ALA A 23 9.31 0.86 6.30
C ALA A 23 9.02 -0.57 5.81
N GLN A 24 8.08 -1.27 6.45
CA GLN A 24 7.67 -2.62 6.05
C GLN A 24 7.04 -2.62 4.65
N ARG A 25 6.17 -1.65 4.33
CA ARG A 25 5.58 -1.53 2.97
C ARG A 25 6.64 -1.26 1.90
N TYR A 26 7.64 -0.44 2.21
CA TYR A 26 8.74 -0.16 1.29
C TYR A 26 9.67 -1.36 1.11
N GLU A 27 9.96 -2.10 2.19
CA GLU A 27 10.67 -3.37 2.11
C GLU A 27 9.92 -4.38 1.22
N ALA A 28 8.61 -4.54 1.40
CA ALA A 28 7.79 -5.41 0.56
C ALA A 28 7.86 -5.02 -0.93
N ARG A 29 7.78 -3.72 -1.24
CA ARG A 29 8.00 -3.20 -2.59
C ARG A 29 9.38 -3.58 -3.14
N LEU A 30 10.43 -3.55 -2.32
CA LEU A 30 11.80 -3.83 -2.77
C LEU A 30 12.10 -5.33 -2.89
N SER A 31 11.47 -6.18 -2.07
CA SER A 31 11.78 -7.60 -1.97
C SER A 31 11.00 -8.48 -2.95
N LYS A 32 9.80 -8.05 -3.36
CA LYS A 32 8.92 -8.83 -4.25
C LYS A 32 9.29 -8.71 -5.74
N PRO A 33 9.02 -9.73 -6.57
CA PRO A 33 9.11 -9.61 -8.02
C PRO A 33 8.29 -8.43 -8.57
N TYR A 34 8.80 -7.74 -9.60
CA TYR A 34 8.10 -6.59 -10.19
C TYR A 34 6.68 -6.93 -10.69
N ASP A 35 6.47 -8.14 -11.23
CA ASP A 35 5.15 -8.59 -11.70
C ASP A 35 4.13 -8.72 -10.54
N GLU A 36 4.58 -9.00 -9.31
CA GLU A 36 3.71 -8.98 -8.13
C GLU A 36 3.29 -7.55 -7.76
N LEU A 37 4.19 -6.56 -7.94
CA LEU A 37 3.86 -5.15 -7.75
C LEU A 37 2.79 -4.69 -8.76
N VAL A 38 2.94 -5.10 -10.02
CA VAL A 38 1.95 -4.80 -11.08
C VAL A 38 0.61 -5.46 -10.75
N THR A 39 0.62 -6.75 -10.38
CA THR A 39 -0.61 -7.49 -10.02
C THR A 39 -1.35 -6.83 -8.85
N PHE A 40 -0.63 -6.43 -7.80
CA PHE A 40 -1.22 -5.71 -6.68
C PHE A 40 -1.76 -4.34 -7.10
N TYR A 41 -0.96 -3.56 -7.84
CA TYR A 41 -1.34 -2.21 -8.25
C TYR A 41 -2.59 -2.20 -9.14
N ASP A 42 -2.65 -3.08 -10.13
CA ASP A 42 -3.79 -3.18 -11.05
C ASP A 42 -5.08 -3.56 -10.31
N ALA A 43 -5.00 -4.44 -9.30
CA ALA A 43 -6.16 -4.81 -8.51
C ALA A 43 -6.66 -3.66 -7.63
N ILE A 44 -5.77 -3.01 -6.88
CA ILE A 44 -6.17 -1.97 -5.92
C ILE A 44 -6.54 -0.64 -6.59
N ALA A 45 -5.92 -0.29 -7.73
CA ALA A 45 -6.22 0.95 -8.44
C ALA A 45 -7.70 1.04 -8.86
N LEU A 46 -8.31 -0.10 -9.24
CA LEU A 46 -9.74 -0.19 -9.58
C LEU A 46 -10.67 0.05 -8.38
N ARG A 47 -10.16 -0.12 -7.15
CA ARG A 47 -10.91 0.01 -5.90
C ARG A 47 -10.57 1.28 -5.13
N ALA A 48 -9.55 2.02 -5.53
CA ALA A 48 -9.00 3.13 -4.76
C ALA A 48 -10.04 4.20 -4.43
N GLU A 49 -10.82 4.67 -5.41
CA GLU A 49 -11.85 5.68 -5.17
C GLU A 49 -12.94 5.19 -4.21
N ALA A 50 -13.39 3.94 -4.37
CA ALA A 50 -14.39 3.34 -3.49
C ALA A 50 -13.86 3.13 -2.06
N ALA A 51 -12.60 2.71 -1.92
CA ALA A 51 -11.94 2.54 -0.62
C ALA A 51 -11.78 3.87 0.10
N ILE A 52 -11.34 4.92 -0.60
CA ILE A 52 -11.23 6.28 -0.05
C ILE A 52 -12.62 6.79 0.36
N ALA A 53 -13.64 6.61 -0.47
CA ALA A 53 -15.00 7.02 -0.15
C ALA A 53 -15.54 6.31 1.10
N HIS A 54 -15.28 5.01 1.24
CA HIS A 54 -15.63 4.24 2.44
C HIS A 54 -14.91 4.78 3.68
N LEU A 55 -13.58 4.94 3.63
CA LEU A 55 -12.78 5.44 4.75
C LEU A 55 -13.16 6.86 5.18
N ASN A 56 -13.56 7.72 4.25
CA ASN A 56 -14.04 9.08 4.55
C ASN A 56 -15.36 9.12 5.36
N THR A 57 -16.05 7.98 5.49
CA THR A 57 -17.25 7.86 6.35
C THR A 57 -16.92 7.54 7.81
N LEU A 58 -15.66 7.23 8.10
CA LEU A 58 -15.18 6.80 9.42
C LEU A 58 -14.30 7.88 10.06
N ASP A 59 -14.13 7.82 11.38
CA ASP A 59 -13.11 8.61 12.07
C ASP A 59 -11.74 7.96 11.85
N ILE A 60 -10.81 8.69 11.23
CA ILE A 60 -9.47 8.21 10.92
C ILE A 60 -8.64 7.89 12.18
N ASN A 61 -8.99 8.48 13.33
CA ASN A 61 -8.30 8.24 14.60
C ASN A 61 -8.84 7.02 15.36
N GLU A 62 -9.98 6.47 14.93
CA GLU A 62 -10.69 5.38 15.59
C GLU A 62 -11.19 4.33 14.57
N LEU A 63 -10.34 3.96 13.62
CA LEU A 63 -10.69 2.98 12.59
C LEU A 63 -10.87 1.56 13.17
N PRO A 64 -11.94 0.83 12.77
CA PRO A 64 -12.00 -0.60 12.95
C PRO A 64 -10.85 -1.34 12.24
N GLU A 65 -10.49 -2.51 12.74
CA GLU A 65 -9.30 -3.26 12.27
C GLU A 65 -9.35 -3.62 10.77
N ASP A 66 -10.52 -3.89 10.21
CA ASP A 66 -10.70 -4.15 8.79
C ASP A 66 -10.53 -2.89 7.92
N ALA A 67 -11.06 -1.75 8.38
CA ALA A 67 -10.86 -0.45 7.75
C ALA A 67 -9.39 0.00 7.82
N GLU A 68 -8.70 -0.26 8.94
CA GLU A 68 -7.26 0.01 9.07
C GLU A 68 -6.44 -0.81 8.05
N ARG A 69 -6.78 -2.09 7.84
CA ARG A 69 -6.16 -2.90 6.79
C ARG A 69 -6.39 -2.32 5.39
N LEU A 70 -7.60 -1.85 5.10
CA LEU A 70 -7.91 -1.20 3.82
C LEU A 70 -7.10 0.09 3.62
N LEU A 71 -6.93 0.90 4.68
CA LEU A 71 -6.08 2.08 4.68
C LEU A 71 -4.61 1.71 4.40
N HIS A 72 -4.08 0.67 5.05
CA HIS A 72 -2.72 0.19 4.81
C HIS A 72 -2.50 -0.29 3.36
N LEU A 73 -3.50 -0.94 2.75
CA LEU A 73 -3.46 -1.29 1.34
C LEU A 73 -3.33 -0.04 0.44
N LEU A 74 -4.09 1.03 0.72
CA LEU A 74 -3.97 2.30 -0.02
C LEU A 74 -2.58 2.93 0.16
N TYR A 75 -2.00 2.89 1.37
CA TYR A 75 -0.63 3.36 1.59
C TYR A 75 0.39 2.55 0.79
N SER A 76 0.22 1.23 0.70
CA SER A 76 1.05 0.38 -0.17
C SER A 76 0.88 0.74 -1.64
N MET A 77 -0.34 0.99 -2.11
CA MET A 77 -0.59 1.44 -3.49
C MET A 77 0.19 2.71 -3.81
N ILE A 78 0.20 3.69 -2.91
CA ILE A 78 0.95 4.94 -3.12
C ILE A 78 2.45 4.64 -3.30
N LEU A 79 3.04 3.79 -2.46
CA LEU A 79 4.46 3.42 -2.57
C LEU A 79 4.77 2.63 -3.84
N VAL A 80 3.87 1.74 -4.26
CA VAL A 80 4.03 0.89 -5.45
C VAL A 80 3.77 1.67 -6.74
N SER A 81 2.92 2.70 -6.71
CA SER A 81 2.51 3.46 -7.90
C SER A 81 3.67 4.02 -8.70
N TYR A 82 4.72 4.53 -8.06
CA TYR A 82 5.92 5.03 -8.75
C TYR A 82 6.72 3.91 -9.42
N ALA A 83 6.86 2.76 -8.74
CA ALA A 83 7.54 1.60 -9.32
C ALA A 83 6.82 1.13 -10.59
N VAL A 84 5.49 1.01 -10.53
CA VAL A 84 4.67 0.47 -11.62
C VAL A 84 4.44 1.49 -12.74
N ASN A 85 4.15 2.75 -12.42
CA ASN A 85 3.76 3.74 -13.44
C ASN A 85 4.94 4.49 -14.05
N VAL A 86 5.99 4.75 -13.27
CA VAL A 86 7.07 5.65 -13.65
C VAL A 86 8.35 4.88 -13.93
N PHE A 87 8.85 4.12 -12.95
CA PHE A 87 10.18 3.52 -13.02
C PHE A 87 10.22 2.23 -13.85
N LYS A 88 9.10 1.51 -13.90
CA LYS A 88 8.99 0.16 -14.49
C LYS A 88 9.98 -0.84 -13.86
N GLN A 89 10.29 -0.62 -12.59
CA GLN A 89 11.15 -1.45 -11.74
C GLN A 89 10.95 -1.09 -10.26
N ASN A 90 11.37 -1.97 -9.34
CA ASN A 90 11.13 -1.78 -7.91
C ASN A 90 11.86 -0.57 -7.33
N ARG A 91 13.11 -0.35 -7.72
CA ARG A 91 13.98 0.72 -7.20
C ARG A 91 13.84 2.01 -7.98
N ILE A 92 14.09 3.13 -7.30
CA ILE A 92 14.19 4.43 -7.96
C ILE A 92 15.38 4.39 -8.93
N PRO A 93 15.23 4.78 -10.21
CA PRO A 93 16.33 4.86 -11.16
C PRO A 93 17.46 5.76 -10.66
N ASP A 94 18.70 5.42 -10.97
CA ASP A 94 19.89 6.20 -10.64
C ASP A 94 20.08 6.53 -9.14
N SER A 95 19.42 5.81 -8.22
CA SER A 95 19.59 6.00 -6.77
C SER A 95 20.91 5.42 -6.24
N GLY A 96 21.66 4.65 -7.05
CA GLY A 96 22.92 4.02 -6.65
C GLY A 96 22.81 3.25 -5.33
N ALA A 97 23.82 3.41 -4.46
CA ALA A 97 23.81 2.91 -3.08
C ALA A 97 23.30 3.96 -2.07
N ALA A 98 22.73 5.08 -2.52
CA ALA A 98 22.24 6.10 -1.61
C ALA A 98 20.91 5.66 -1.00
N PHE A 99 20.84 5.64 0.34
CA PHE A 99 19.63 5.40 1.10
C PHE A 99 19.53 6.41 2.24
N PHE A 100 18.31 6.79 2.58
CA PHE A 100 18.00 7.56 3.79
C PHE A 100 16.93 6.77 4.55
N ASP A 101 17.24 6.42 5.79
CA ASP A 101 16.27 5.79 6.67
C ASP A 101 15.32 6.86 7.19
N MET A 102 14.03 6.68 6.92
CA MET A 102 12.99 7.48 7.57
C MET A 102 12.84 6.95 9.00
N VAL A 103 13.47 7.63 9.95
CA VAL A 103 13.50 7.25 11.37
C VAL A 103 12.26 7.71 12.16
N ALA A 104 11.47 8.62 11.59
CA ALA A 104 10.24 9.10 12.19
C ALA A 104 9.25 9.52 11.08
N GLU A 105 7.99 9.11 11.24
CA GLU A 105 6.88 9.66 10.46
C GLU A 105 6.22 10.78 11.27
N PRO A 106 5.72 11.86 10.62
CA PRO A 106 4.94 12.87 11.31
C PRO A 106 3.77 12.22 12.04
N ALA A 107 3.60 12.55 13.32
CA ALA A 107 2.32 12.28 13.98
C ALA A 107 1.25 13.16 13.32
N VAL A 108 0.08 12.57 13.06
CA VAL A 108 -1.10 13.26 12.51
C VAL A 108 -1.42 14.52 13.32
#